data_AF-A0AAJ2H1S0-F1
#
_entry.id   AF-A0AAJ2H1S0-F1
#
_cell.length_a   1.000
_cell.length_b   1.000
_cell.length_c   1.000
_cell.angle_alpha   90.00
_cell.angle_beta   90.00
_cell.angle_gamma   90.00
#
_symmetry.space_group_name_H-M   'P 1'
#
loop_
_entity.id
_entity.type
_entity.pdbx_description
1 polymer ?
#
loop_
_entity_poly.entity_id
_entity_poly.type
_entity_poly.pdbx_seq_one_letter_code
_entity_poly.pdbx_strand_id
1 'polypeptide(L)'
;MADILVDETEWANLKPEERQQITEILRETGLIRPDDQLVGSSKPADVHTFKKANAKCILGCNAAEQAAISACVRLGPLSSVCIKAAHAAADACRNAC
;
A
#
# COMPACT_ATOMS: atom_id res chain seq x y z
N MET A 1 -10.18 2.40 -10.05
CA MET A 1 -10.32 2.05 -8.63
C MET A 1 -9.79 0.65 -8.47
N ALA A 2 -8.66 0.50 -7.78
CA ALA A 2 -8.15 -0.78 -7.36
C ALA A 2 -8.33 -0.92 -5.85
N ASP A 3 -8.73 -2.10 -5.40
CA ASP A 3 -8.79 -2.44 -3.98
C ASP A 3 -7.42 -2.98 -3.57
N ILE A 4 -6.73 -2.23 -2.71
CA ILE A 4 -5.42 -2.62 -2.15
C ILE A 4 -5.68 -3.46 -0.91
N LEU A 5 -5.39 -4.75 -1.02
CA LEU A 5 -5.65 -5.72 0.04
C LEU A 5 -4.57 -5.61 1.11
N VAL A 6 -4.96 -5.23 2.32
CA VAL A 6 -4.11 -5.19 3.52
C VAL A 6 -4.61 -6.21 4.54
N ASP A 7 -3.74 -6.65 5.45
CA ASP A 7 -4.13 -7.64 6.46
C ASP A 7 -5.38 -7.20 7.23
N GLU A 8 -6.44 -8.00 7.16
CA GLU A 8 -7.73 -7.66 7.77
C GLU A 8 -7.63 -7.48 9.28
N THR A 9 -6.81 -8.29 9.95
CA THR A 9 -6.70 -8.28 11.42
C THR A 9 -6.01 -7.01 11.89
N GLU A 10 -4.92 -6.63 11.22
CA GLU A 10 -4.20 -5.39 11.52
C GLU A 10 -5.04 -4.18 11.10
N TRP A 11 -5.65 -4.19 9.91
CA TRP A 11 -6.47 -3.10 9.42
C TRP A 11 -7.71 -2.87 10.28
N ALA A 12 -8.41 -3.93 10.70
CA ALA A 12 -9.58 -3.87 11.57
C ALA A 12 -9.25 -3.30 12.96
N ASN A 13 -8.05 -3.57 13.49
CA ASN A 13 -7.61 -3.08 14.79
C ASN A 13 -7.18 -1.60 14.80
N LEU A 14 -6.94 -1.00 13.63
CA LEU A 14 -6.64 0.43 13.53
C LEU A 14 -7.89 1.29 13.76
N LYS A 15 -7.70 2.41 14.45
CA LYS A 15 -8.69 3.48 14.55
C LYS A 15 -8.90 4.15 13.18
N PRO A 16 -10.07 4.79 12.96
CA PRO A 16 -10.35 5.48 11.70
C PRO A 16 -9.27 6.52 11.33
N GLU A 17 -8.76 7.25 12.33
CA GLU A 17 -7.72 8.27 12.18
C GLU A 17 -6.39 7.66 11.71
N GLU A 18 -6.03 6.50 12.24
CA GLU A 18 -4.80 5.77 11.89
C GLU A 18 -4.89 5.21 10.47
N ARG A 19 -6.04 4.65 10.09
CA ARG A 19 -6.30 4.21 8.71
C ARG A 19 -6.21 5.37 7.73
N GLN A 20 -6.76 6.53 8.11
CA GLN A 20 -6.70 7.72 7.29
C GLN A 20 -5.27 8.21 7.11
N GLN A 21 -4.47 8.28 8.17
CA GLN A 21 -3.05 8.65 8.10
C GLN A 21 -2.24 7.71 7.18
N ILE A 22 -2.45 6.40 7.29
CA ILE A 22 -1.78 5.42 6.42
C ILE A 22 -2.22 5.63 4.95
N THR A 23 -3.51 5.84 4.71
CA THR A 23 -4.03 6.11 3.36
C THR A 23 -3.44 7.39 2.77
N GLU A 24 -3.32 8.45 3.57
CA GLU A 24 -2.73 9.72 3.15
C GLU A 24 -1.26 9.56 2.77
N ILE A 25 -0.46 8.89 3.61
CA ILE A 25 0.96 8.61 3.32
C ILE A 25 1.12 7.87 1.98
N LEU A 26 0.29 6.86 1.74
CA LEU A 26 0.34 6.06 0.51
C LEU A 26 -0.09 6.89 -0.72
N ARG A 27 -0.98 7.86 -0.56
CA ARG A 27 -1.39 8.80 -1.62
C ARG A 27 -0.32 9.85 -1.90
N GLU A 28 0.23 10.47 -0.85
CA GLU A 28 1.27 11.50 -0.97
C GLU A 28 2.53 10.96 -1.67
N THR A 29 2.84 9.69 -1.44
CA THR A 29 3.99 9.01 -2.05
C THR A 29 3.72 8.54 -3.48
N GLY A 30 2.48 8.71 -3.97
CA GLY A 30 2.05 8.28 -5.30
C GLY A 30 1.94 6.75 -5.43
N LEU A 31 1.97 6.01 -4.32
CA LEU A 31 1.90 4.56 -4.32
C LEU A 31 0.48 4.06 -4.58
N ILE A 32 -0.52 4.83 -4.15
CA ILE A 32 -1.94 4.61 -4.48
C ILE A 32 -2.56 5.89 -5.05
N ARG A 33 -3.58 5.76 -5.90
CA ARG A 33 -4.30 6.90 -6.46
C ARG A 33 -5.34 7.44 -5.47
N PRO A 34 -5.84 8.68 -5.66
CA PRO A 34 -6.91 9.24 -4.82
C PRO A 34 -8.17 8.37 -4.79
N ASP A 35 -8.45 7.66 -5.89
CA ASP A 35 -9.62 6.80 -6.04
C ASP A 35 -9.38 5.35 -5.58
N ASP A 36 -8.16 4.98 -5.20
CA ASP A 36 -7.87 3.63 -4.70
C ASP A 36 -8.23 3.54 -3.21
N GLN A 37 -8.67 2.34 -2.79
CA GLN A 37 -9.11 2.06 -1.44
C GLN A 37 -8.28 0.95 -0.81
N LEU A 38 -7.93 1.13 0.47
CA LEU A 38 -7.29 0.11 1.29
C LEU A 38 -8.38 -0.72 1.96
N VAL A 39 -8.42 -2.00 1.63
CA VAL A 39 -9.46 -2.93 2.09
C VAL A 39 -8.79 -4.01 2.91
N GLY A 40 -9.26 -4.20 4.15
CA GLY A 40 -8.84 -5.32 4.96
C GLY A 40 -9.29 -6.62 4.33
N SER A 41 -8.37 -7.55 4.09
CA SER A 41 -8.68 -8.88 3.58
C SER A 41 -7.86 -9.94 4.29
N SER A 42 -8.53 -11.03 4.68
CA SER A 42 -7.89 -12.25 5.19
C SER A 42 -7.15 -13.04 4.10
N LYS A 43 -7.23 -12.60 2.83
CA LYS A 43 -6.49 -13.20 1.72
C LYS A 43 -5.15 -12.47 1.54
N PRO A 44 -4.03 -13.19 1.32
CA PRO A 44 -2.81 -12.54 0.87
C PRO A 44 -3.12 -11.74 -0.38
N ALA A 45 -2.57 -10.52 -0.49
CA ALA A 45 -2.82 -9.64 -1.62
C ALA A 45 -2.72 -10.44 -2.92
N ASP A 46 -3.84 -10.56 -3.64
CA ASP A 46 -3.96 -11.46 -4.79
C ASP A 46 -2.99 -10.98 -5.87
N VAL A 47 -1.87 -11.67 -6.00
CA VAL A 47 -0.83 -11.43 -7.01
C VAL A 47 -1.39 -11.93 -8.34
N HIS A 48 -2.41 -11.26 -8.86
CA HIS A 48 -2.94 -11.58 -10.17
C HIS A 48 -1.88 -11.26 -11.22
N THR A 49 -1.44 -12.33 -11.86
CA THR A 49 -0.39 -12.41 -12.87
C THR A 49 -0.74 -11.57 -14.10
N PHE A 50 -0.25 -10.33 -14.19
CA PHE A 50 -0.39 -9.53 -15.41
C PHE A 50 0.86 -9.64 -16.29
N LYS A 51 0.61 -9.85 -17.59
CA LYS A 51 1.62 -10.08 -18.62
C LYS A 51 2.20 -8.74 -19.10
N LYS A 52 3.48 -8.55 -18.78
CA LYS A 52 4.43 -7.48 -19.19
C LYS A 52 4.61 -6.31 -18.23
N ALA A 53 5.28 -6.60 -17.12
CA ALA A 53 5.96 -5.64 -16.27
C ALA A 53 6.72 -4.55 -17.08
N ASN A 54 6.19 -3.34 -17.06
CA ASN A 54 6.91 -2.18 -17.59
C ASN A 54 8.02 -1.76 -16.60
N ALA A 55 9.30 -1.98 -16.96
CA ALA A 55 10.43 -1.77 -16.04
C ALA A 55 10.49 -0.37 -15.42
N LYS A 56 10.04 0.66 -16.15
CA LYS A 56 9.92 2.04 -15.64
C LYS A 56 8.82 2.18 -14.59
N CYS A 57 7.73 1.45 -14.74
CA CYS A 57 6.62 1.42 -13.81
C CYS A 57 7.00 0.68 -12.52
N ILE A 58 7.68 -0.48 -12.62
CA ILE A 58 8.23 -1.18 -11.44
C ILE A 58 9.20 -0.29 -10.66
N LEU A 59 10.10 0.43 -11.34
CA LEU A 59 10.99 1.40 -10.71
C LEU A 59 10.22 2.50 -9.98
N GLY A 60 9.13 3.00 -10.57
CA GLY A 60 8.21 3.96 -9.93
C GLY A 60 7.55 3.39 -8.68
N CYS A 61 7.00 2.17 -8.75
CA CYS A 61 6.39 1.50 -7.60
C CYS A 61 7.41 1.26 -6.47
N ASN A 62 8.65 0.89 -6.79
CA ASN A 62 9.71 0.72 -5.78
C ASN A 62 10.12 2.05 -5.13
N ALA A 63 10.18 3.13 -5.91
CA ALA A 63 10.49 4.45 -5.38
C ALA A 63 9.36 4.94 -4.45
N ALA A 64 8.11 4.75 -4.85
CA ALA A 64 6.95 5.10 -4.05
C ALA A 64 6.82 4.21 -2.79
N GLU A 65 7.19 2.93 -2.86
CA GLU A 65 7.25 2.01 -1.71
C GLU A 65 8.26 2.50 -0.68
N GLN A 66 9.47 2.84 -1.10
CA GLN A 66 10.51 3.37 -0.19
C GLN A 66 10.10 4.71 0.41
N ALA A 67 9.44 5.57 -0.37
CA ALA A 67 8.89 6.83 0.12
C ALA A 67 7.81 6.57 1.19
N ALA A 68 6.87 5.64 0.94
CA ALA A 68 5.84 5.24 1.88
C ALA A 68 6.44 4.65 3.16
N ILE A 69 7.38 3.70 3.05
CA ILE A 69 8.09 3.12 4.19
C ILE A 69 8.76 4.23 5.02
N SER A 70 9.45 5.17 4.38
CA SER A 70 10.13 6.27 5.08
C SER A 70 9.16 7.19 5.82
N ALA A 71 7.98 7.43 5.25
CA ALA A 71 6.91 8.19 5.89
C ALA A 71 6.24 7.40 7.02
N CYS A 72 6.08 6.08 6.87
CA CYS A 72 5.54 5.18 7.88
C CYS A 72 6.37 5.17 9.18
N VAL A 73 7.69 5.39 9.11
CA VAL A 73 8.54 5.49 10.31
C VAL A 73 8.10 6.64 11.24
N ARG A 74 7.45 7.68 10.71
CA ARG A 74 6.94 8.81 11.51
C ARG A 74 5.71 8.47 12.35
N LEU A 75 5.06 7.33 12.10
CA LEU A 75 3.86 6.89 12.83
C LEU A 75 4.18 6.14 14.14
N GLY A 76 5.45 5.98 14.51
CA GLY A 76 5.85 5.32 15.75
C GLY A 76 5.37 3.86 15.81
N PRO A 77 4.57 3.44 16.79
CA PRO A 77 4.15 2.04 16.95
C PRO A 77 3.30 1.50 15.79
N LEU A 78 2.69 2.37 14.99
CA LEU A 78 1.88 2.00 13.82
C LEU A 78 2.72 1.81 12.54
N SER A 79 4.04 2.05 12.63
CA SER A 79 4.93 1.97 11.48
C SER A 79 4.92 0.58 10.84
N SER A 80 4.76 -0.50 11.62
CA SER A 80 4.73 -1.88 11.13
C SER A 80 3.53 -2.13 10.20
N VAL A 81 2.33 -1.68 10.59
CA VAL A 81 1.11 -1.84 9.80
C VAL A 81 1.18 -0.98 8.54
N CYS A 82 1.67 0.25 8.67
CA CYS A 82 1.87 1.15 7.53
C CYS A 82 2.89 0.58 6.52
N ILE A 83 4.00 0.01 6.99
CA ILE A 83 5.02 -0.62 6.11
C ILE A 83 4.43 -1.83 5.39
N LYS A 84 3.66 -2.67 6.08
CA LYS A 84 2.96 -3.80 5.43
C LYS A 84 1.96 -3.33 4.38
N ALA A 85 1.21 -2.28 4.67
CA ALA A 85 0.30 -1.66 3.71
C ALA A 85 1.05 -1.07 2.50
N ALA A 86 2.22 -0.45 2.73
CA ALA A 86 3.09 0.03 1.66
C ALA A 86 3.60 -1.10 0.78
N HIS A 87 4.04 -2.22 1.35
CA HIS A 87 4.42 -3.40 0.56
C HIS A 87 3.25 -3.95 -0.27
N ALA A 88 2.07 -4.11 0.34
CA ALA A 88 0.87 -4.57 -0.37
C ALA A 88 0.47 -3.63 -1.52
N ALA A 89 0.53 -2.31 -1.29
CA ALA A 89 0.27 -1.31 -2.32
C ALA A 89 1.33 -1.35 -3.44
N ALA A 90 2.60 -1.54 -3.08
CA ALA A 90 3.69 -1.66 -4.06
C ALA A 90 3.54 -2.92 -4.91
N ASP A 91 3.15 -4.05 -4.32
CA ASP A 91 2.90 -5.29 -5.07
C ASP A 91 1.70 -5.13 -6.00
N ALA A 92 0.61 -4.51 -5.54
CA ALA A 92 -0.51 -4.18 -6.42
C ALA A 92 -0.10 -3.23 -7.57
N CYS A 93 0.72 -2.21 -7.27
CA CYS A 93 1.28 -1.30 -8.26
C CYS A 93 2.14 -2.04 -9.30
N ARG A 94 3.07 -2.90 -8.87
CA ARG A 94 3.93 -3.71 -9.75
C ARG A 94 3.12 -4.67 -10.60
N ASN A 95 2.06 -5.26 -10.05
CA ASN A 95 1.15 -6.12 -10.78
C ASN A 95 0.35 -5.36 -11.85
N ALA A 96 0.13 -4.06 -11.70
CA ALA A 96 -0.64 -3.26 -12.66
C ALA A 96 0.18 -2.69 -13.85
N CYS A 97 1.50 -2.90 -13.90
CA CYS A 97 2.46 -2.15 -14.75
C CYS A 97 2.64 -2.55 -16.24
#